data_AF-A0AB39UBU2-F1
#
_entry.id   AF-A0AB39UBU2-F1
#
_cell.length_a   1.000
_cell.length_b   1.000
_cell.length_c   1.000
_cell.angle_alpha   90.00
_cell.angle_beta   90.00
_cell.angle_gamma   90.00
#
_symmetry.space_group_name_H-M   'P 1'
#
loop_
_entity.id
_entity.type
_entity.pdbx_description
1 polymer ?
#
loop_
_entity_poly.entity_id
_entity_poly.type
_entity_poly.pdbx_seq_one_letter_code
_entity_poly.pdbx_strand_id
1 'polypeptide(L)'
;MKDWRQQAIEKITTTDDFHIAPFHPDKKTTGTLTWIWSVVVEGRIFVRAWNGINGRWYQAAIAQHSGIITAAGKRYQVEFNPVHSAKLNNDIDSAYENKYRNSAYLKPMISDGPKSSTVEVILRANIPNAD
;
A
#
# COMPACT_ATOMS: atom_id res chain seq x y z
N MET A 1 5.82 -24.61 3.86
CA MET A 1 6.41 -23.78 2.78
C MET A 1 5.65 -22.47 2.74
N LYS A 2 6.33 -21.31 2.76
CA LYS A 2 5.66 -20.02 2.62
C LYS A 2 5.28 -19.81 1.15
N ASP A 3 4.05 -19.37 0.88
CA ASP A 3 3.67 -19.01 -0.47
C ASP A 3 4.53 -17.83 -0.97
N TRP A 4 4.60 -17.63 -2.30
CA TRP A 4 5.47 -16.60 -2.87
C TRP A 4 5.10 -15.18 -2.38
N ARG A 5 3.83 -14.93 -2.02
CA ARG A 5 3.36 -13.64 -1.52
C ARG A 5 3.90 -13.38 -0.13
N GLN A 6 3.84 -14.35 0.76
CA GLN A 6 4.41 -14.24 2.11
C GLN A 6 5.91 -13.91 2.04
N GLN A 7 6.65 -14.60 1.17
CA GLN A 7 8.08 -14.30 0.97
C GLN A 7 8.33 -12.89 0.42
N ALA A 8 7.46 -12.40 -0.48
CA ALA A 8 7.55 -11.04 -1.01
C ALA A 8 7.22 -9.99 0.06
N ILE A 9 6.15 -10.19 0.84
CA ILE A 9 5.71 -9.29 1.90
C ILE A 9 6.76 -9.19 3.01
N GLU A 10 7.42 -10.30 3.36
CA GLU A 10 8.53 -10.30 4.31
C GLU A 10 9.68 -9.41 3.86
N LYS A 11 10.06 -9.48 2.57
CA LYS A 11 11.09 -8.60 2.00
C LYS A 11 10.67 -7.14 2.01
N ILE A 12 9.43 -6.86 1.62
CA ILE A 12 8.87 -5.49 1.65
C ILE A 12 8.86 -4.91 3.07
N THR A 13 8.64 -5.75 4.09
CA THR A 13 8.61 -5.31 5.48
C THR A 13 9.97 -4.80 5.97
N THR A 14 11.06 -5.34 5.41
CA THR A 14 12.44 -4.98 5.78
C THR A 14 12.99 -3.73 5.07
N THR A 15 12.19 -3.09 4.21
CA THR A 15 12.61 -1.96 3.38
C THR A 15 11.65 -0.77 3.51
N ASP A 16 12.17 0.44 3.32
CA ASP A 16 11.38 1.68 3.33
C ASP A 16 11.32 2.33 1.93
N ASP A 17 11.23 1.51 0.88
CA ASP A 17 11.25 1.92 -0.53
C ASP A 17 9.91 1.69 -1.26
N PHE A 18 8.79 1.74 -0.53
CA PHE A 18 7.48 1.41 -1.09
C PHE A 18 6.94 2.54 -1.98
N HIS A 19 6.88 2.29 -3.29
CA HIS A 19 6.27 3.20 -4.23
C HIS A 19 5.03 2.61 -4.87
N ILE A 20 4.00 3.43 -5.05
CA ILE A 20 2.69 3.04 -5.58
C ILE A 20 2.36 3.85 -6.83
N ALA A 21 1.78 3.19 -7.84
CA ALA A 21 1.17 3.86 -8.98
C ALA A 21 -0.08 3.08 -9.43
N PRO A 22 -1.29 3.58 -9.09
CA PRO A 22 -2.52 3.05 -9.65
C PRO A 22 -2.56 3.19 -11.16
N PHE A 23 -3.27 2.26 -11.82
CA PHE A 23 -3.49 2.40 -13.26
C PHE A 23 -4.35 3.61 -13.58
N HIS A 24 -4.23 4.11 -14.81
CA HIS A 24 -5.22 4.96 -15.43
C HIS A 24 -6.47 4.14 -15.82
N PRO A 25 -7.56 4.79 -16.27
CA PRO A 25 -8.77 4.07 -16.70
C PRO A 25 -8.53 3.02 -17.80
N ASP A 26 -7.44 3.16 -18.57
CA ASP A 26 -7.03 2.20 -19.60
C ASP A 26 -6.50 0.86 -19.04
N LYS A 27 -6.30 0.75 -17.71
CA LYS A 27 -5.76 -0.40 -16.97
C LYS A 27 -4.37 -0.87 -17.44
N LYS A 28 -3.64 -0.03 -18.17
CA LYS A 28 -2.36 -0.37 -18.79
C LYS A 28 -1.27 0.61 -18.39
N THR A 29 -1.56 1.90 -18.46
CA THR A 29 -0.62 2.96 -18.13
C THR A 29 -0.79 3.40 -16.68
N THR A 30 0.27 3.94 -16.08
CA THR A 30 0.25 4.44 -14.71
C THR A 30 0.78 5.87 -14.69
N GLY A 31 0.37 6.62 -13.67
CA GLY A 31 1.05 7.88 -13.33
C GLY A 31 2.43 7.65 -12.73
N THR A 32 3.01 8.73 -12.20
CA THR A 32 4.29 8.68 -11.48
C THR A 32 4.20 7.82 -10.22
N LEU A 33 5.22 6.98 -10.01
CA LEU A 33 5.42 6.26 -8.76
C LEU A 33 5.51 7.25 -7.59
N THR A 34 4.60 7.10 -6.63
CA THR A 34 4.57 7.93 -5.42
C THR A 34 5.19 7.14 -4.28
N TRP A 35 6.24 7.68 -3.64
CA TRP A 35 6.77 7.09 -2.41
C TRP A 35 5.76 7.29 -1.29
N ILE A 36 5.38 6.19 -0.64
CA ILE A 36 4.46 6.21 0.48
C ILE A 36 5.01 5.35 1.62
N TRP A 37 4.51 5.61 2.83
CA TRP A 37 4.74 4.69 3.93
C TRP A 37 3.84 3.47 3.81
N SER A 38 4.39 2.31 4.13
CA SER A 38 3.66 1.05 4.23
C SER A 38 3.91 0.39 5.58
N VAL A 39 2.91 -0.36 6.04
CA VAL A 39 2.98 -1.24 7.21
C VAL A 39 2.41 -2.60 6.86
N VAL A 40 2.79 -3.62 7.63
CA VAL A 40 2.27 -4.98 7.46
C VAL A 40 1.53 -5.39 8.73
N VAL A 41 0.28 -5.85 8.58
CA VAL A 41 -0.56 -6.38 9.65
C VAL A 41 -1.07 -7.74 9.22
N GLU A 42 -0.85 -8.77 10.03
CA GLU A 42 -1.27 -10.15 9.74
C GLU A 42 -0.83 -10.66 8.35
N GLY A 43 0.36 -10.27 7.89
CA GLY A 43 0.88 -10.65 6.59
C GLY A 43 0.20 -9.97 5.40
N ARG A 44 -0.48 -8.84 5.62
CA ARG A 44 -1.12 -8.01 4.58
C ARG A 44 -0.52 -6.61 4.58
N ILE A 45 -0.40 -5.99 3.40
CA ILE A 45 0.22 -4.67 3.24
C ILE A 45 -0.86 -3.59 3.33
N PHE A 46 -0.61 -2.57 4.14
CA PHE A 46 -1.50 -1.42 4.28
C PHE A 46 -0.77 -0.10 4.10
N VAL A 47 -1.47 0.84 3.49
CA VAL A 47 -0.95 2.15 3.10
C VAL A 47 -1.98 3.23 3.35
N ARG A 48 -1.54 4.49 3.53
CA ARG A 48 -2.41 5.65 3.71
C ARG A 48 -1.94 6.81 2.84
N ALA A 49 -2.90 7.58 2.33
CA ALA A 49 -2.58 8.83 1.65
C ALA A 49 -2.37 9.93 2.68
N TRP A 50 -1.24 10.63 2.58
CA TRP A 50 -0.95 11.80 3.40
C TRP A 50 -2.07 12.86 3.34
N ASN A 51 -2.62 13.10 2.16
CA ASN A 51 -3.71 14.04 1.93
C ASN A 51 -5.11 13.42 2.15
N GLY A 52 -5.18 12.26 2.80
CA GLY A 52 -6.43 11.50 3.00
C GLY A 52 -7.12 11.16 1.67
N ILE A 53 -8.45 11.08 1.72
CA ILE A 53 -9.28 10.68 0.57
C ILE A 53 -9.22 11.65 -0.63
N ASN A 54 -8.68 12.85 -0.42
CA ASN A 54 -8.48 13.86 -1.48
C ASN A 54 -7.16 13.63 -2.25
N GLY A 55 -6.34 12.66 -1.83
CA GLY A 55 -5.10 12.31 -2.53
C GLY A 55 -5.38 11.74 -3.92
N ARG A 56 -4.73 12.31 -4.95
CA ARG A 56 -4.89 11.87 -6.36
C ARG A 56 -4.63 10.38 -6.56
N TRP A 57 -3.55 9.86 -5.97
CA TRP A 57 -3.25 8.43 -6.09
C TRP A 57 -4.32 7.60 -5.36
N TYR A 58 -4.83 8.02 -4.20
CA TYR A 58 -5.87 7.29 -3.50
C TYR A 58 -7.15 7.21 -4.33
N GLN A 59 -7.59 8.35 -4.89
CA GLN A 59 -8.76 8.39 -5.76
C GLN A 59 -8.60 7.46 -6.98
N ALA A 60 -7.42 7.43 -7.60
CA ALA A 60 -7.12 6.50 -8.68
C ALA A 60 -7.10 5.04 -8.20
N ALA A 61 -6.51 4.76 -7.04
CA ALA A 61 -6.45 3.42 -6.46
C ALA A 61 -7.85 2.86 -6.20
N ILE A 62 -8.75 3.65 -5.60
CA ILE A 62 -10.12 3.24 -5.34
C ILE A 62 -10.97 3.20 -6.61
N ALA A 63 -10.78 4.13 -7.55
CA ALA A 63 -11.53 4.09 -8.80
C ALA A 63 -11.14 2.89 -9.67
N GLN A 64 -9.85 2.50 -9.64
CA GLN A 64 -9.34 1.46 -10.53
C GLN A 64 -9.17 0.09 -9.90
N HIS A 65 -9.04 -0.01 -8.58
CA HIS A 65 -8.79 -1.25 -7.85
C HIS A 65 -7.55 -2.04 -8.31
N SER A 66 -6.72 -1.47 -9.17
CA SER A 66 -5.55 -2.13 -9.74
C SER A 66 -4.44 -1.14 -10.08
N GLY A 67 -3.21 -1.63 -10.04
CA GLY A 67 -2.03 -0.84 -10.36
C GLY A 67 -0.75 -1.64 -10.20
N ILE A 68 0.32 -0.89 -9.97
CA ILE A 68 1.63 -1.44 -9.67
C ILE A 68 2.15 -0.88 -8.36
N ILE A 69 3.08 -1.61 -7.77
CA ILE A 69 4.02 -1.08 -6.79
C ILE A 69 5.45 -1.42 -7.18
N THR A 70 6.40 -0.67 -6.65
CA THR A 70 7.79 -1.10 -6.53
C THR A 70 8.20 -1.10 -5.07
N ALA A 71 8.76 -2.21 -4.60
CA ALA A 71 9.24 -2.35 -3.22
C ALA A 71 10.23 -3.51 -3.14
N ALA A 72 11.20 -3.43 -2.23
CA ALA A 72 12.30 -4.38 -2.11
C ALA A 72 13.00 -4.66 -3.46
N GLY A 73 13.22 -3.59 -4.25
CA GLY A 73 13.86 -3.67 -5.56
C GLY A 73 13.08 -4.43 -6.64
N LYS A 74 11.80 -4.73 -6.44
CA LYS A 74 10.96 -5.49 -7.38
C LYS A 74 9.67 -4.74 -7.72
N ARG A 75 9.17 -4.99 -8.93
CA ARG A 75 7.87 -4.49 -9.41
C ARG A 75 6.81 -5.57 -9.32
N TYR A 76 5.64 -5.21 -8.80
CA TYR A 76 4.48 -6.11 -8.67
C TYR A 76 3.24 -5.46 -9.27
N GLN A 77 2.40 -6.24 -9.95
CA GLN A 77 1.00 -5.87 -10.11
C GLN A 77 0.25 -6.10 -8.81
N VAL A 78 -0.72 -5.24 -8.52
CA VAL A 78 -1.46 -5.26 -7.27
C VAL A 78 -2.93 -4.92 -7.46
N GLU A 79 -3.72 -5.29 -6.48
CA GLU A 79 -5.04 -4.73 -6.25
C GLU A 79 -5.08 -3.82 -5.04
N PHE A 80 -6.02 -2.87 -5.08
CA PHE A 80 -6.25 -1.90 -4.02
C PHE A 80 -7.67 -2.03 -3.47
N ASN A 81 -7.76 -2.33 -2.18
CA ASN A 81 -9.04 -2.45 -1.48
C ASN A 81 -9.14 -1.41 -0.36
N PRO A 82 -10.19 -0.57 -0.32
CA PRO A 82 -10.40 0.35 0.78
C PRO A 82 -10.67 -0.40 2.08
N VAL A 83 -10.13 0.10 3.19
CA VAL A 83 -10.35 -0.47 4.52
C VAL A 83 -11.37 0.35 5.28
N HIS A 84 -12.52 -0.25 5.58
CA HIS A 84 -13.62 0.38 6.33
C HIS A 84 -13.73 -0.09 7.79
N SER A 85 -13.03 -1.17 8.17
CA SER A 85 -13.09 -1.73 9.52
C SER A 85 -12.35 -0.84 10.52
N ALA A 86 -13.06 -0.37 11.56
CA ALA A 86 -12.46 0.41 12.64
C ALA A 86 -11.43 -0.41 13.43
N LYS A 87 -11.74 -1.68 13.73
CA LYS A 87 -10.80 -2.58 14.41
C LYS A 87 -9.50 -2.72 13.62
N LEU A 88 -9.61 -3.00 12.32
CA LEU A 88 -8.42 -3.17 11.47
C LEU A 88 -7.62 -1.86 11.37
N ASN A 89 -8.29 -0.70 11.32
CA ASN A 89 -7.60 0.58 11.34
C ASN A 89 -6.80 0.81 12.63
N ASN A 90 -7.30 0.37 13.78
CA ASN A 90 -6.54 0.44 15.04
C ASN A 90 -5.32 -0.47 15.01
N ASP A 91 -5.46 -1.70 14.49
CA ASP A 91 -4.32 -2.63 14.33
C ASP A 91 -3.26 -2.03 13.38
N ILE A 92 -3.70 -1.32 12.33
CA ILE A 92 -2.84 -0.58 11.39
C ILE A 92 -2.18 0.64 12.06
N ASP A 93 -2.90 1.39 12.91
CA ASP A 93 -2.33 2.49 13.68
C ASP A 93 -1.16 2.02 14.54
N SER A 94 -1.35 0.93 15.30
CA SER A 94 -0.29 0.34 16.12
C SER A 94 0.90 -0.11 15.27
N ALA A 95 0.68 -0.60 14.05
CA ALA A 95 1.77 -0.93 13.14
C ALA A 95 2.53 0.31 12.66
N TYR A 96 1.85 1.42 12.35
CA TYR A 96 2.49 2.70 12.04
C TYR A 96 3.27 3.24 13.23
N GLU A 97 2.69 3.19 14.43
CA GLU A 97 3.33 3.63 15.67
C GLU A 97 4.63 2.85 15.92
N ASN A 98 4.60 1.52 15.76
CA ASN A 98 5.79 0.70 15.93
C ASN A 98 6.86 0.99 14.87
N LYS A 99 6.48 1.01 13.59
CA LYS A 99 7.43 1.15 12.48
C LYS A 99 8.04 2.56 12.39
N TYR A 100 7.24 3.60 12.64
CA TYR A 100 7.63 4.99 12.43
C TYR A 100 7.66 5.82 13.74
N ARG A 101 7.80 5.18 14.92
CA ARG A 101 7.81 5.83 16.25
C ARG A 101 8.64 7.10 16.39
N ASN A 102 9.77 7.18 15.68
CA ASN A 102 10.71 8.28 15.78
C ASN A 102 10.46 9.40 14.75
N SER A 103 9.43 9.27 13.90
CA SER A 103 9.13 10.25 12.86
C SER A 103 8.19 11.33 13.36
N ALA A 104 8.52 12.59 13.10
CA ALA A 104 7.64 13.73 13.37
C ALA A 104 6.32 13.67 12.58
N TYR A 105 6.28 12.90 11.48
CA TYR A 105 5.11 12.75 10.61
C TYR A 105 4.15 11.63 11.05
N LEU A 106 4.49 10.87 12.10
CA LEU A 106 3.64 9.78 12.59
C LEU A 106 2.28 10.28 13.08
N LYS A 107 2.26 11.30 13.95
CA LYS A 107 1.02 11.83 14.55
C LYS A 107 0.00 12.26 13.48
N PRO A 108 0.38 13.05 12.45
CA PRO A 108 -0.51 13.32 11.32
C PRO A 108 -0.96 12.05 10.58
N MET A 109 -0.07 11.08 10.34
CA MET A 109 -0.37 9.86 9.56
C MET A 109 -1.42 8.94 10.22
N ILE A 110 -1.52 8.96 11.55
CA ILE A 110 -2.53 8.18 12.30
C ILE A 110 -3.77 8.99 12.67
N SER A 111 -3.86 10.24 12.24
CA SER A 111 -5.07 11.07 12.40
C SER A 111 -6.18 10.67 11.42
N ASP A 112 -7.41 11.13 11.68
CA ASP A 112 -8.61 10.73 10.94
C ASP A 112 -8.52 10.96 9.43
N GLY A 113 -7.82 12.02 9.00
CA GLY A 113 -7.63 12.35 7.59
C GLY A 113 -6.94 11.21 6.81
N PRO A 114 -5.64 10.94 7.04
CA PRO A 114 -4.97 9.81 6.41
C PRO A 114 -5.59 8.45 6.76
N LYS A 115 -6.08 8.25 7.99
CA LYS A 115 -6.73 7.01 8.41
C LYS A 115 -7.96 6.66 7.57
N SER A 116 -8.76 7.65 7.19
CA SER A 116 -9.92 7.45 6.30
C SER A 116 -9.54 7.02 4.87
N SER A 117 -8.26 7.10 4.52
CA SER A 117 -7.71 6.70 3.21
C SER A 117 -6.91 5.40 3.26
N THR A 118 -7.11 4.58 4.30
CA THR A 118 -6.41 3.30 4.42
C THR A 118 -6.78 2.36 3.26
N VAL A 119 -5.76 1.86 2.58
CA VAL A 119 -5.88 0.92 1.47
C VAL A 119 -5.06 -0.33 1.79
N GLU A 120 -5.68 -1.50 1.60
CA GLU A 120 -4.98 -2.77 1.52
C GLU A 120 -4.39 -2.95 0.12
N VAL A 121 -3.12 -3.34 0.05
CA VAL A 121 -2.41 -3.63 -1.20
C VAL A 121 -2.19 -5.14 -1.32
N ILE A 122 -2.82 -5.76 -2.31
CA ILE A 122 -2.79 -7.20 -2.50
C ILE A 122 -1.88 -7.52 -3.69
N LEU A 123 -0.79 -8.23 -3.45
CA LEU A 123 0.13 -8.66 -4.52
C LEU A 123 -0.56 -9.66 -5.45
N ARG A 124 -0.55 -9.36 -6.75
CA ARG A 124 -0.97 -10.29 -7.81
C ARG A 124 0.26 -10.98 -8.40
N ALA A 125 0.12 -12.27 -8.69
CA ALA A 125 1.17 -12.99 -9.39
C ALA A 125 1.37 -12.30 -10.74
N ASN A 126 2.59 -11.89 -11.07
CA ASN A 126 2.89 -11.53 -12.45
C ASN A 126 2.63 -12.80 -13.26
N ILE A 127 1.61 -12.80 -14.12
CA ILE A 127 1.49 -13.81 -15.17
C ILE A 127 2.78 -13.60 -15.99
N PRO A 128 3.72 -14.56 -16.04
CA PRO A 128 4.78 -14.48 -17.02
C PRO A 128 4.04 -14.41 -18.36
N ASN A 129 4.32 -13.38 -19.16
CA ASN A 129 3.91 -13.45 -20.56
C ASN A 129 4.37 -14.82 -21.05
N ALA A 130 3.44 -15.63 -21.57
CA ALA A 130 3.83 -16.83 -22.28
C ALA A 130 4.76 -16.37 -23.39
N ASP A 131 5.99 -16.87 -23.36
CA ASP A 131 6.98 -16.67 -24.42
C ASP A 131 6.41 -17.09 -25.78
#